data_AF-A0A8S2AB62-F1
#
_entry.id   AF-A0A8S2AB62-F1
#
_cell.length_a   1.000
_cell.length_b   1.000
_cell.length_c   1.000
_cell.angle_alpha   90.00
_cell.angle_beta   90.00
_cell.angle_gamma   90.00
#
_symmetry.space_group_name_H-M   'P 1'
#
loop_
_entity.id
_entity.type
_entity.pdbx_description
1 polymer ?
#
loop_
_entity_poly.entity_id
_entity_poly.type
_entity_poly.pdbx_seq_one_letter_code
_entity_poly.pdbx_strand_id
1 'polypeptide(L)'
;MSSSPDIAGILDNTKELDRLRKEQEEVLVEINKMHKKLQATPEIVEKPGDTSLSKLKNLYIQAKELSESEVTVSNILLTQLDALLPSGPTGNNVEN
;
A
#
# COMPACT_ATOMS: atom_id res chain seq x y z
N MET A 1 17.65 -23.56 19.05
CA MET A 1 17.49 -22.10 19.27
C MET A 1 16.20 -21.70 18.58
N SER A 2 15.11 -21.59 19.34
CA SER A 2 13.86 -21.03 18.80
C SER A 2 14.13 -19.56 18.51
N SER A 3 14.34 -19.23 17.24
CA SER A 3 14.38 -17.84 16.79
C SER A 3 13.15 -17.15 17.34
N SER A 4 13.34 -16.15 18.19
CA SER A 4 12.25 -15.27 18.59
C SER A 4 11.56 -14.81 17.30
N PRO A 5 10.23 -14.87 17.22
CA PRO A 5 9.56 -14.28 16.09
C PRO A 5 10.01 -12.84 15.94
N ASP A 6 10.21 -12.40 14.70
CA ASP A 6 10.66 -11.04 14.38
C ASP A 6 9.51 -10.04 14.59
N ILE A 7 9.07 -9.93 15.86
CA ILE A 7 7.98 -9.06 16.31
C ILE A 7 8.35 -7.60 16.03
N ALA A 8 9.64 -7.25 16.09
CA ALA A 8 10.14 -5.95 15.72
C ALA A 8 9.88 -5.65 14.23
N GLY A 9 10.26 -6.56 13.33
CA GLY A 9 9.99 -6.44 11.90
C GLY A 9 8.48 -6.36 11.57
N ILE A 10 7.64 -7.13 12.26
CA ILE A 10 6.17 -7.05 12.11
C ILE A 10 5.65 -5.67 12.50
N LEU A 11 6.10 -5.13 13.65
CA LEU A 11 5.67 -3.82 14.12
C LEU A 11 6.12 -2.72 13.15
N ASP A 12 7.32 -2.81 12.60
CA ASP A 12 7.83 -1.82 11.65
C ASP A 12 7.09 -1.86 10.32
N ASN A 13 6.81 -3.05 9.79
CA ASN A 13 5.97 -3.19 8.59
C ASN A 13 4.53 -2.70 8.81
N THR A 14 3.98 -2.87 10.02
CA THR A 14 2.64 -2.35 10.37
C THR A 14 2.63 -0.82 10.36
N LYS A 15 3.66 -0.17 10.92
CA LYS A 15 3.80 1.30 10.85
C LYS A 15 3.94 1.78 9.41
N GLU A 16 4.67 1.04 8.57
CA GLU A 16 4.80 1.38 7.16
C GLU A 16 3.47 1.26 6.42
N LEU A 17 2.64 0.25 6.71
CA LEU A 17 1.27 0.20 6.18
C LEU A 17 0.43 1.41 6.59
N ASP A 18 0.49 1.82 7.86
CA ASP A 18 -0.24 3.00 8.33
C ASP A 18 0.24 4.28 7.66
N ARG A 19 1.53 4.38 7.33
CA ARG A 19 2.10 5.48 6.57
C ARG A 19 1.60 5.46 5.12
N LEU A 20 1.69 4.31 4.44
CA LEU A 20 1.23 4.14 3.06
C LEU A 20 -0.25 4.49 2.91
N ARG A 21 -1.10 4.07 3.86
CA ARG A 21 -2.53 4.43 3.87
C ARG A 21 -2.77 5.94 3.94
N LYS A 22 -2.00 6.66 4.75
CA LYS A 22 -2.10 8.12 4.84
C LYS A 22 -1.67 8.79 3.53
N GLU A 23 -0.55 8.35 2.96
CA GLU A 23 -0.07 8.87 1.67
C GLU A 23 -1.07 8.61 0.54
N GLN A 24 -1.68 7.42 0.50
CA GLN A 24 -2.73 7.09 -0.48
C GLN A 24 -3.96 8.01 -0.34
N GLU A 25 -4.41 8.29 0.88
CA GLU A 25 -5.53 9.21 1.13
C GLU A 25 -5.20 10.63 0.64
N GLU A 26 -3.99 11.12 0.91
CA GLU A 26 -3.54 12.44 0.44
C GLU A 26 -3.56 12.51 -1.10
N VAL A 27 -3.00 11.50 -1.78
CA VAL A 27 -3.01 11.42 -3.25
C VAL A 27 -4.45 11.35 -3.78
N LEU A 28 -5.34 10.59 -3.14
CA LEU A 28 -6.75 10.50 -3.53
C LEU A 28 -7.47 11.85 -3.42
N VAL A 29 -7.22 12.61 -2.34
CA VAL A 29 -7.75 13.96 -2.16
C VAL A 29 -7.26 14.89 -3.27
N GLU A 30 -5.97 14.81 -3.64
CA GLU A 30 -5.41 15.62 -4.73
C GLU A 30 -6.00 15.26 -6.10
N ILE A 31 -6.17 13.96 -6.40
CA ILE A 31 -6.84 13.49 -7.62
C ILE A 31 -8.26 14.05 -7.69
N ASN A 32 -9.02 13.95 -6.60
CA ASN A 32 -10.38 14.48 -6.52
C ASN A 32 -10.44 15.99 -6.73
N LYS A 33 -9.47 16.74 -6.17
CA LYS A 33 -9.36 18.18 -6.37
C LYS A 33 -9.07 18.53 -7.84
N MET A 34 -8.18 17.78 -8.49
CA MET A 34 -7.88 17.94 -9.91
C MET A 34 -9.09 17.63 -10.79
N HIS A 35 -9.82 16.56 -10.50
CA HIS A 35 -11.06 16.22 -11.19
C HIS A 35 -12.12 17.32 -11.07
N LYS A 36 -12.37 17.83 -9.86
CA LYS A 36 -13.30 18.95 -9.66
C LYS A 36 -12.90 20.18 -10.47
N LYS A 37 -11.61 20.52 -10.49
CA LYS A 37 -11.09 21.67 -11.26
C LYS A 37 -11.30 21.47 -12.76
N LEU A 38 -10.97 20.29 -13.29
CA LEU A 38 -11.13 19.96 -14.71
C LEU A 38 -12.59 19.92 -15.13
N GLN A 39 -13.48 19.41 -14.27
CA GLN A 39 -14.92 19.40 -14.53
C GLN A 39 -15.52 20.81 -14.53
N ALA A 40 -15.05 21.69 -13.62
CA ALA A 40 -15.55 23.06 -13.53
C ALA A 40 -15.06 23.96 -14.68
N THR A 41 -13.90 23.66 -15.28
CA THR A 41 -13.34 24.46 -16.36
C THR A 41 -12.63 23.56 -17.38
N PRO A 42 -13.38 22.82 -18.21
CA PRO A 42 -12.81 21.85 -19.14
C PRO A 42 -11.91 22.53 -20.18
N GLU A 43 -12.23 23.74 -20.61
CA GLU A 43 -11.47 24.53 -21.60
C GLU A 43 -10.02 24.81 -21.18
N ILE A 44 -9.69 24.67 -19.88
CA ILE A 44 -8.31 24.88 -19.40
C ILE A 44 -7.33 23.89 -20.04
N VAL A 45 -7.78 22.69 -20.40
CA VAL A 45 -6.93 21.67 -21.03
C VAL A 45 -6.61 21.99 -22.49
N GLU A 46 -7.39 22.87 -23.11
CA GLU A 46 -7.17 23.35 -24.48
C GLU A 46 -6.21 24.55 -24.50
N LYS A 47 -5.91 25.15 -23.33
CA LYS A 47 -4.98 26.27 -23.23
C LYS A 47 -3.54 25.78 -23.42
N PRO A 48 -2.79 26.34 -24.38
CA PRO A 48 -1.39 25.98 -24.55
C PRO A 48 -0.60 26.30 -23.27
N GLY A 49 0.14 25.32 -22.76
CA GLY A 49 0.90 25.42 -21.51
C GLY A 49 0.16 24.92 -20.27
N ASP A 50 -1.10 24.49 -20.37
CA ASP A 50 -1.75 23.80 -19.27
C ASP A 50 -1.10 22.43 -19.02
N THR A 51 -0.90 22.11 -17.75
CA THR A 51 -0.27 20.86 -17.29
C THR A 51 -1.21 20.04 -16.42
N SER A 52 -2.50 20.37 -16.37
CA SER A 52 -3.45 19.76 -15.44
C SER A 52 -3.62 18.26 -15.73
N LEU A 53 -3.67 17.86 -17.00
CA LEU A 53 -3.71 16.43 -17.38
C LEU A 53 -2.40 15.70 -17.07
N SER A 54 -1.26 16.36 -17.27
CA SER A 54 0.06 15.78 -16.93
C SER A 54 0.21 15.56 -15.42
N LYS A 55 -0.22 16.55 -14.61
CA LYS A 55 -0.27 16.43 -13.14
C LYS A 55 -1.21 15.31 -12.71
N LEU A 56 -2.41 15.23 -13.30
CA LEU A 56 -3.35 14.16 -13.00
C LEU A 56 -2.78 12.78 -13.32
N LYS A 57 -2.11 12.63 -14.47
CA LYS A 57 -1.39 11.40 -14.82
C LYS A 57 -0.34 11.04 -13.77
N ASN A 58 0.47 12.00 -13.33
CA ASN A 58 1.50 11.75 -12.32
C ASN A 58 0.90 11.32 -10.97
N LEU A 59 -0.21 11.92 -10.55
CA LEU A 59 -0.94 11.51 -9.35
C LEU A 59 -1.45 10.07 -9.45
N TYR A 60 -1.96 9.66 -10.62
CA TYR A 60 -2.38 8.27 -10.84
C TYR A 60 -1.20 7.28 -10.84
N ILE A 61 -0.05 7.68 -11.39
CA ILE A 61 1.17 6.87 -11.33
C ILE A 61 1.59 6.69 -9.86
N GLN A 62 1.63 7.79 -9.10
CA GLN A 62 1.98 7.74 -7.68
C GLN A 62 1.00 6.87 -6.88
N ALA A 63 -0.32 6.98 -7.14
CA ALA A 63 -1.32 6.13 -6.50
C ALA A 63 -1.09 4.63 -6.80
N LYS A 64 -0.70 4.30 -8.04
CA LYS A 64 -0.36 2.94 -8.44
C LYS A 64 0.88 2.44 -7.68
N GLU A 65 1.94 3.23 -7.63
CA GLU A 65 3.19 2.87 -6.94
C GLU A 65 2.96 2.65 -5.43
N LEU A 66 2.18 3.53 -4.80
CA LEU A 66 1.78 3.38 -3.39
C LEU A 66 0.98 2.09 -3.15
N SER A 67 0.05 1.76 -4.06
CA SER A 67 -0.72 0.50 -3.99
C SER A 67 0.17 -0.73 -4.16
N GLU A 68 1.13 -0.71 -5.08
CA GLU A 68 2.09 -1.79 -5.26
C GLU A 68 3.00 -1.96 -4.03
N SER A 69 3.40 -0.84 -3.41
CA SER A 69 4.13 -0.84 -2.13
C SER A 69 3.29 -1.46 -1.00
N GLU A 70 2.03 -1.07 -0.87
CA GLU A 70 1.10 -1.62 0.14
C GLU A 70 0.93 -3.14 -0.02
N VAL A 71 0.74 -3.61 -1.25
CA VAL A 71 0.64 -5.05 -1.55
C VAL A 71 1.92 -5.77 -1.13
N THR A 72 3.09 -5.19 -1.41
CA THR A 72 4.38 -5.77 -1.04
C THR A 72 4.51 -5.88 0.49
N VAL A 73 4.27 -4.80 1.23
CA VAL A 73 4.35 -4.81 2.71
C VAL A 73 3.31 -5.75 3.33
N SER A 74 2.10 -5.80 2.77
CA SER A 74 1.05 -6.71 3.23
C SER A 74 1.43 -8.18 3.05
N ASN A 75 2.02 -8.54 1.91
CA ASN A 75 2.50 -9.91 1.66
C ASN A 75 3.64 -10.30 2.62
N ILE A 76 4.54 -9.37 2.93
CA ILE A 76 5.60 -9.58 3.92
C ILE A 76 4.98 -9.83 5.30
N LEU A 77 4.04 -8.99 5.73
CA LEU A 77 3.33 -9.15 7.00
C LEU A 77 2.58 -10.48 7.09
N LEU A 78 1.88 -10.88 6.02
CA LEU A 78 1.22 -12.18 5.98
C LEU A 78 2.20 -13.32 6.19
N THR A 79 3.35 -13.30 5.49
CA THR A 79 4.40 -14.31 5.65
C THR A 79 4.96 -14.33 7.07
N GLN A 80 5.18 -13.17 7.68
CA GLN A 80 5.66 -13.05 9.06
C GLN A 80 4.63 -13.54 10.09
N LEU A 81 3.34 -13.30 9.85
CA LEU A 81 2.24 -13.79 10.68
C LEU A 81 2.05 -15.31 10.52
N ASP A 82 2.19 -15.86 9.32
CA ASP A 82 2.11 -17.30 9.08
C ASP A 82 3.26 -18.05 9.78
N ALA A 83 4.46 -17.46 9.81
CA ALA A 83 5.61 -18.00 10.53
C ALA A 83 5.43 -18.00 12.07
N LEU A 84 4.52 -17.18 12.59
CA LEU A 84 4.14 -17.14 14.01
C LEU A 84 3.15 -18.23 14.38
N LEU A 85 2.41 -18.78 13.41
CA LEU A 85 1.47 -19.86 13.66
C LEU A 85 2.25 -21.15 13.92
N PRO A 86 1.97 -21.86 15.03
CA PRO A 86 2.59 -23.17 15.26
C PRO A 86 2.21 -24.08 14.10
N SER A 87 3.21 -24.64 13.40
CA SER A 87 2.97 -25.73 12.46
C SER A 87 2.19 -26.81 13.20
N GLY A 88 0.99 -27.14 12.73
CA GLY A 88 0.10 -28.08 13.40
C GLY A 88 0.81 -29.39 13.77
N PRO A 89 0.33 -30.12 14.80
CA PRO A 89 1.03 -31.29 15.32
C PRO A 89 1.30 -32.27 14.16
N THR A 90 2.58 -32.45 13.82
CA THR A 90 3.01 -33.58 13.01
C THR A 90 2.54 -34.83 13.73
N GLY A 91 1.67 -35.61 13.09
CA GLY A 91 1.16 -36.88 13.59
C GLY A 91 2.27 -37.92 13.74
N ASN A 92 3.15 -37.72 14.71
CA ASN A 92 4.11 -38.68 15.21
C ASN A 92 3.68 -38.94 16.65
N ASN A 93 2.71 -39.83 16.85
CA ASN A 93 2.44 -40.58 18.08
C ASN A 93 1.15 -41.38 17.90
N VAL A 94 1.23 -42.55 17.27
CA VAL A 94 0.65 -43.78 17.83
C VAL A 94 1.55 -44.95 17.38
N GLU A 95 2.66 -45.09 18.09
CA GLU A 95 3.31 -46.39 18.28
C GLU A 95 2.65 -46.98 19.52
N ASN A 96 1.91 -48.09 19.35
CA ASN A 96 1.69 -49.23 20.27
C ASN A 96 0.49 -50.06 19.78
#